data_AF-A0A819V7J1-F1
#
_entry.id   AF-A0A819V7J1-F1
#
_cell.length_a   1.000
_cell.length_b   1.000
_cell.length_c   1.000
_cell.angle_alpha   90.00
_cell.angle_beta   90.00
_cell.angle_gamma   90.00
#
_symmetry.space_group_name_H-M   'P 1'
#
loop_
_entity.id
_entity.type
_entity.pdbx_description
1 polymer ?
#
loop_
_entity_poly.entity_id
_entity_poly.type
_entity_poly.pdbx_seq_one_letter_code
_entity_poly.pdbx_strand_id
1 'polypeptide(L)'
;MLKPISFVRGFRVPKQKDIDEALGNDASFSNEFKMSFNSLPHPTSDLDWLANYREKGQTYTQFLRQCPFFDDNHSLQKYIYLTLLDNDDRLLLLNIDRLIDYTKRFFQMEIKLLPLFTNINWNNTKHTWMCTMKGRNDSTKEITLRTRYDSTSGHSQICVDNVLNLLKRSLPSDARCLVAITLHDLYSAESDLFIAGLCHGNSSVGAFSFFRYDPRLKFSEEFWYDWKIKKTKSKLMSTIILMRSCRLLTHEIGHLLGIDHCIYYECLMNGSGHLEEDFAQPLFLCPIDLRKLSQLAGFDIIERYEQLLDFCTENRFIDEINILKKRLDILKNEKQTVQTKKNKDFDHETTQKSKRLKKK
;
A
#
# COMPACT_ATOMS: atom_id res chain seq x y z
N MET A 1 34.65 -10.43 -3.66
CA MET A 1 33.45 -10.14 -2.86
C MET A 1 33.13 -8.68 -3.07
N LEU A 2 31.93 -8.36 -3.58
CA LEU A 2 31.48 -6.97 -3.66
C LEU A 2 31.39 -6.41 -2.24
N LYS A 3 31.83 -5.17 -2.05
CA LYS A 3 31.79 -4.50 -0.76
C LYS A 3 30.32 -4.37 -0.34
N PRO A 4 29.93 -4.69 0.90
CA PRO A 4 28.55 -4.53 1.33
C PRO A 4 28.14 -3.06 1.23
N ILE A 5 26.98 -2.80 0.62
CA ILE A 5 26.42 -1.45 0.54
C ILE A 5 25.98 -1.03 1.94
N SER A 6 26.39 0.16 2.35
CA SER A 6 26.06 0.70 3.66
C SER A 6 24.79 1.55 3.58
N PHE A 7 24.04 1.60 4.69
CA PHE A 7 23.04 2.64 4.90
C PHE A 7 23.65 4.04 4.74
N VAL A 8 22.80 5.00 4.37
CA VAL A 8 23.17 6.42 4.27
C VAL A 8 23.81 6.91 5.56
N ARG A 9 24.80 7.78 5.43
CA ARG A 9 25.50 8.37 6.57
C ARG A 9 24.50 9.01 7.55
N GLY A 10 24.55 8.57 8.81
CA GLY A 10 23.72 9.10 9.89
C GLY A 10 22.38 8.39 10.09
N PHE A 11 22.03 7.44 9.22
CA PHE A 11 20.98 6.47 9.52
C PHE A 11 21.51 5.44 10.52
N ARG A 12 20.69 5.11 11.52
CA ARG A 12 20.97 4.07 12.51
C ARG A 12 19.88 3.04 12.43
N VAL A 13 20.24 1.79 12.12
CA VAL A 13 19.30 0.67 12.15
C VAL A 13 18.67 0.58 13.54
N PRO A 14 17.33 0.58 13.66
CA PRO A 14 16.65 0.45 14.94
C PRO A 14 17.06 -0.83 15.69
N LYS A 15 17.37 -0.69 16.97
CA LYS A 15 17.60 -1.82 17.89
C LYS A 15 16.27 -2.31 18.44
N GLN A 16 16.27 -3.49 19.06
CA GLN A 16 15.06 -4.05 19.68
C GLN A 16 14.33 -3.06 20.61
N LYS A 17 15.07 -2.29 21.42
CA LYS A 17 14.49 -1.25 22.28
C LYS A 17 13.74 -0.17 21.49
N ASP A 18 14.28 0.27 20.36
CA ASP A 18 13.65 1.28 19.51
C ASP A 18 12.38 0.71 18.86
N ILE A 19 12.41 -0.57 18.47
CA ILE A 19 11.28 -1.29 17.88
C ILE A 19 10.15 -1.46 18.92
N ASP A 20 10.48 -1.87 20.14
CA ASP A 20 9.51 -2.02 21.22
C ASP A 20 8.88 -0.66 21.59
N GLU A 21 9.68 0.40 21.65
CA GLU A 21 9.20 1.77 21.85
C GLU A 21 8.30 2.23 20.70
N ALA A 22 8.68 1.93 19.46
CA ALA A 22 7.92 2.30 18.28
C ALA A 22 6.57 1.56 18.18
N LEU A 23 6.52 0.32 18.65
CA LEU A 23 5.29 -0.47 18.73
C LEU A 23 4.37 0.00 19.87
N GLY A 24 4.95 0.47 20.97
CA GLY A 24 4.26 0.98 22.16
C GLY A 24 4.03 -0.10 23.24
N ASN A 25 3.99 0.31 24.50
CA ASN A 25 3.96 -0.61 25.66
C ASN A 25 2.70 -1.49 25.75
N ASP A 26 1.57 -1.04 25.21
CA ASP A 26 0.29 -1.79 25.18
C ASP A 26 0.16 -2.66 23.92
N ALA A 27 1.27 -3.01 23.28
CA ALA A 27 1.28 -3.88 22.12
C ALA A 27 0.88 -5.30 22.49
N SER A 28 -0.38 -5.62 22.16
CA SER A 28 -1.04 -6.93 22.34
C SER A 28 -0.45 -8.06 21.51
N PHE A 29 0.73 -7.88 20.89
CA PHE A 29 1.39 -8.91 20.12
C PHE A 29 2.38 -9.68 20.99
N SER A 30 2.24 -11.00 20.97
CA SER A 30 3.22 -11.88 21.61
C SER A 30 4.61 -11.72 21.00
N ASN A 31 5.63 -12.17 21.73
CA ASN A 31 6.98 -12.26 21.19
C ASN A 31 7.06 -13.23 20.01
N GLU A 32 6.30 -14.34 20.04
CA GLU A 32 6.26 -15.32 18.95
C GLU A 32 5.73 -14.69 17.66
N PHE A 33 4.65 -13.91 17.74
CA PHE A 33 4.11 -13.18 16.60
C PHE A 33 5.12 -12.17 16.06
N LYS A 34 5.76 -11.37 16.93
CA LYS A 34 6.78 -10.40 16.52
C LYS A 34 7.99 -11.06 15.83
N MET A 35 8.41 -12.25 16.29
CA MET A 35 9.50 -13.03 15.68
C MET A 35 9.14 -13.67 14.33
N SER A 36 7.86 -13.64 13.92
CA SER A 36 7.43 -14.10 12.59
C SER A 36 7.67 -13.08 11.47
N PHE A 37 8.23 -11.91 11.79
CA PHE A 37 8.55 -10.85 10.84
C PHE A 37 10.06 -10.72 10.67
N ASN A 38 10.48 -10.47 9.42
CA ASN A 38 11.89 -10.28 9.10
C ASN A 38 12.37 -8.89 9.55
N SER A 39 13.63 -8.81 9.97
CA SER A 39 14.27 -7.53 10.29
C SER A 39 14.40 -6.65 9.06
N LEU A 40 14.60 -5.34 9.27
CA LEU A 40 14.85 -4.39 8.19
C LEU A 40 15.97 -4.92 7.26
N PRO A 41 15.72 -5.02 5.93
CA PRO A 41 16.74 -5.49 4.99
C PRO A 41 17.93 -4.52 4.93
N HIS A 42 19.11 -5.08 4.66
CA HIS A 42 20.28 -4.26 4.35
C HIS A 42 20.24 -3.84 2.88
N PRO A 43 20.73 -2.63 2.55
CA PRO A 43 20.91 -2.22 1.18
C PRO A 43 21.76 -3.23 0.40
N THR A 44 21.29 -3.55 -0.80
CA THR A 44 21.96 -4.40 -1.80
C THR A 44 22.44 -3.60 -3.01
N SER A 45 21.92 -2.39 -3.21
CA SER A 45 22.29 -1.46 -4.28
C SER A 45 22.60 -0.07 -3.73
N ASP A 46 23.52 0.66 -4.35
CA ASP A 46 23.77 2.09 -4.04
C ASP A 46 22.57 2.98 -4.39
N LEU A 47 21.58 2.46 -5.13
CA LEU A 47 20.33 3.13 -5.46
C LEU A 47 19.19 2.83 -4.48
N ASP A 48 19.40 1.90 -3.54
CA ASP A 48 18.38 1.55 -2.54
C ASP A 48 18.02 2.78 -1.69
N TRP A 49 16.76 2.85 -1.25
CA TRP A 49 16.22 4.02 -0.57
C TRP A 49 17.05 4.39 0.66
N LEU A 50 17.30 3.43 1.55
CA LEU A 50 18.05 3.68 2.78
C LEU A 50 19.57 3.77 2.59
N ALA A 51 20.10 3.54 1.38
CA ALA A 51 21.47 3.91 1.02
C ALA A 51 21.61 5.42 0.73
N ASN A 52 20.51 6.08 0.33
CA ASN A 52 20.49 7.48 -0.10
C ASN A 52 19.72 8.42 0.83
N TYR A 53 18.66 7.93 1.48
CA TYR A 53 17.71 8.74 2.22
C TYR A 53 17.69 8.38 3.70
N ARG A 54 17.86 9.42 4.53
CA ARG A 54 17.83 9.26 5.98
C ARG A 54 16.39 9.35 6.48
N GLU A 55 15.78 8.19 6.62
CA GLU A 55 14.44 8.08 7.19
C GLU A 55 14.46 8.12 8.72
N LYS A 56 13.45 8.78 9.30
CA LYS A 56 13.21 8.77 10.75
C LYS A 56 12.25 7.65 11.17
N GLY A 57 11.41 7.21 10.24
CA GLY A 57 10.27 6.37 10.53
C GLY A 57 9.22 7.08 11.38
N GLN A 58 8.16 6.34 11.71
CA GLN A 58 7.03 6.82 12.50
C GLN A 58 6.63 5.76 13.52
N THR A 59 6.61 6.13 14.80
CA THR A 59 6.12 5.25 15.88
C THR A 59 4.60 5.19 15.91
N TYR A 60 4.03 4.19 16.58
CA TYR A 60 2.58 4.11 16.82
C TYR A 60 2.06 5.36 17.56
N THR A 61 2.79 5.84 18.57
CA THR A 61 2.42 7.06 19.31
C THR A 61 2.47 8.32 18.45
N GLN A 62 3.45 8.42 17.54
CA GLN A 62 3.51 9.53 16.57
C GLN A 62 2.33 9.46 15.59
N PHE A 63 2.04 8.28 15.05
CA PHE A 63 0.90 8.07 14.16
C PHE A 63 -0.41 8.52 14.80
N LEU A 64 -0.69 8.14 16.06
CA LEU A 64 -1.89 8.58 16.77
C LEU A 64 -2.04 10.10 16.87
N ARG A 65 -0.92 10.84 16.92
CA ARG A 65 -0.91 12.31 17.02
C ARG A 65 -0.96 13.01 15.67
N GLN A 66 -0.47 12.34 14.62
CA GLN A 66 -0.25 12.94 13.30
C GLN A 66 -1.32 12.54 12.28
N CYS A 67 -1.96 11.38 12.45
CA CYS A 67 -2.96 10.88 11.52
C CYS A 67 -4.20 11.80 11.55
N PRO A 68 -4.58 12.41 10.41
CA PRO A 68 -5.65 13.42 10.38
C PRO A 68 -7.02 12.84 10.71
N PHE A 69 -7.21 11.54 10.53
CA PHE A 69 -8.50 10.86 10.71
C PHE A 69 -8.88 10.57 12.17
N PHE A 70 -8.01 10.90 13.14
CA PHE A 70 -8.36 10.88 14.57
C PHE A 70 -8.92 12.21 15.08
N ASP A 71 -8.92 13.26 14.25
CA ASP A 71 -9.62 14.52 14.54
C ASP A 71 -11.13 14.36 14.24
N ASP A 72 -11.99 14.83 15.15
CA ASP A 72 -13.45 14.77 15.05
C ASP A 72 -13.99 15.37 13.74
N ASN A 73 -13.25 16.32 13.16
CA ASN A 73 -13.54 16.93 11.86
C ASN A 73 -13.59 15.93 10.68
N HIS A 74 -13.01 14.74 10.84
CA HIS A 74 -12.93 13.72 9.79
C HIS A 74 -13.88 12.53 10.02
N SER A 75 -14.76 12.60 11.02
CA SER A 75 -15.71 11.53 11.39
C SER A 75 -16.66 11.10 10.25
N LEU A 76 -16.91 11.99 9.29
CA LEU A 76 -17.74 11.70 8.10
C LEU A 76 -16.97 10.99 6.97
N GLN A 77 -15.63 10.98 7.02
CA GLN A 77 -14.79 10.39 5.98
C GLN A 77 -14.63 8.88 6.21
N LYS A 78 -15.32 8.09 5.37
CA LYS A 78 -15.52 6.65 5.59
C LYS A 78 -14.99 5.79 4.44
N TYR A 79 -14.85 6.37 3.25
CA TYR A 79 -14.62 5.60 2.03
C TYR A 79 -13.28 5.89 1.40
N ILE A 80 -12.69 4.86 0.80
CA ILE A 80 -11.57 5.01 -0.11
C ILE A 80 -12.14 5.00 -1.51
N TYR A 81 -11.94 6.08 -2.26
CA TYR A 81 -12.40 6.15 -3.64
C TYR A 81 -11.26 5.80 -4.59
N LEU A 82 -11.55 4.94 -5.56
CA LEU A 82 -10.67 4.66 -6.69
C LEU A 82 -11.31 5.19 -7.97
N THR A 83 -10.49 5.72 -8.86
CA THR A 83 -10.88 6.12 -10.21
C THR A 83 -9.87 5.62 -11.22
N LEU A 84 -10.32 5.33 -12.44
CA LEU A 84 -9.45 4.87 -13.51
C LEU A 84 -9.20 6.03 -14.48
N LEU A 85 -7.94 6.32 -14.74
CA LEU A 85 -7.51 7.23 -15.80
C LEU A 85 -6.98 6.39 -16.96
N ASP A 86 -7.86 5.60 -17.56
CA ASP A 86 -7.56 4.72 -18.69
C ASP A 86 -8.86 4.35 -19.41
N ASN A 87 -8.73 4.07 -20.69
CA ASN A 87 -9.74 3.34 -21.48
C ASN A 87 -9.19 2.00 -21.97
N ASP A 88 -8.08 1.55 -21.41
CA ASP A 88 -7.27 0.52 -22.02
C ASP A 88 -7.77 -0.87 -21.66
N ASP A 89 -8.00 -1.72 -22.66
CA ASP A 89 -8.33 -3.14 -22.47
C ASP A 89 -7.24 -3.89 -21.72
N ARG A 90 -6.01 -3.37 -21.65
CA ARG A 90 -4.93 -3.90 -20.78
C ARG A 90 -5.30 -3.84 -19.30
N LEU A 91 -6.29 -3.05 -18.88
CA LEU A 91 -6.87 -3.14 -17.54
C LEU A 91 -7.45 -4.54 -17.25
N LEU A 92 -7.84 -5.30 -18.27
CA LEU A 92 -8.22 -6.70 -18.12
C LEU A 92 -7.07 -7.57 -17.60
N LEU A 93 -5.81 -7.21 -17.88
CA LEU A 93 -4.63 -7.90 -17.33
C LEU A 93 -4.44 -7.61 -15.85
N LEU A 94 -4.80 -6.40 -15.42
CA LEU A 94 -4.72 -5.95 -14.04
C LEU A 94 -5.85 -6.53 -13.17
N ASN A 95 -6.99 -6.85 -13.78
CA ASN A 95 -8.21 -7.29 -13.12
C ASN A 95 -8.57 -6.36 -11.95
N ILE A 96 -9.08 -5.17 -12.31
CA ILE A 96 -9.44 -4.11 -11.36
C ILE A 96 -10.35 -4.61 -10.24
N ASP A 97 -11.27 -5.52 -10.51
CA ASP A 97 -12.15 -6.09 -9.48
C ASP A 97 -11.36 -6.83 -8.40
N ARG A 98 -10.30 -7.57 -8.78
CA ARG A 98 -9.40 -8.23 -7.82
C ARG A 98 -8.55 -7.23 -7.05
N LEU A 99 -8.11 -6.16 -7.70
CA LEU A 99 -7.36 -5.10 -7.04
C LEU A 99 -8.24 -4.36 -6.00
N ILE A 100 -9.50 -4.09 -6.32
CA ILE A 100 -10.50 -3.51 -5.40
C ILE A 100 -10.76 -4.47 -4.24
N ASP A 101 -11.01 -5.75 -4.52
CA ASP A 101 -11.27 -6.78 -3.51
C ASP A 101 -10.08 -6.91 -2.54
N TYR A 102 -8.86 -6.95 -3.07
CA TYR A 102 -7.65 -6.95 -2.24
C TYR A 102 -7.57 -5.70 -1.36
N THR A 103 -7.77 -4.52 -1.94
CA THR A 103 -7.69 -3.23 -1.22
C THR A 103 -8.74 -3.16 -0.11
N LYS A 104 -9.96 -3.63 -0.37
CA LYS A 104 -11.04 -3.74 0.61
C LYS A 104 -10.64 -4.64 1.77
N ARG A 105 -10.15 -5.86 1.49
CA ARG A 105 -9.67 -6.81 2.50
C ARG A 105 -8.45 -6.29 3.26
N PHE A 106 -7.56 -5.58 2.59
CA PHE A 106 -6.35 -5.06 3.18
C PHE A 106 -6.61 -3.93 4.17
N PHE A 107 -7.46 -2.97 3.82
CA PHE A 107 -7.75 -1.85 4.72
C PHE A 107 -8.93 -2.13 5.67
N GLN A 108 -9.74 -3.15 5.38
CA GLN A 108 -11.04 -3.41 6.03
C GLN A 108 -11.93 -2.16 5.98
N MET A 109 -11.89 -1.48 4.83
CA MET A 109 -12.66 -0.27 4.54
C MET A 109 -13.41 -0.44 3.23
N GLU A 110 -14.56 0.22 3.13
CA GLU A 110 -15.37 0.24 1.92
C GLU A 110 -14.64 1.00 0.79
N ILE A 111 -14.51 0.35 -0.36
CA ILE A 111 -13.91 0.91 -1.56
C ILE A 111 -15.02 1.28 -2.54
N LYS A 112 -15.03 2.52 -3.02
CA LYS A 112 -15.98 3.01 -4.02
C LYS A 112 -15.29 3.36 -5.32
N LEU A 113 -15.83 2.90 -6.45
CA LEU A 113 -15.40 3.38 -7.75
C LEU A 113 -16.10 4.70 -8.10
N LEU A 114 -15.29 5.71 -8.41
CA LEU A 114 -15.76 6.99 -8.92
C LEU A 114 -15.39 7.07 -10.41
N PRO A 115 -16.36 6.97 -11.35
CA PRO A 115 -16.09 7.09 -12.79
C PRO A 115 -15.87 8.57 -13.17
N LEU A 116 -14.77 9.13 -12.67
CA LEU A 116 -14.41 10.54 -12.82
C LEU A 116 -13.95 10.84 -14.24
N PHE A 117 -13.12 9.96 -14.81
CA PHE A 117 -12.67 10.04 -16.19
C PHE A 117 -13.50 9.07 -17.03
N THR A 118 -14.22 9.59 -18.02
CA THR A 118 -15.08 8.78 -18.90
C THR A 118 -14.41 8.42 -20.21
N ASN A 119 -13.34 9.14 -20.56
CA ASN A 119 -12.57 8.94 -21.77
C ASN A 119 -11.15 9.47 -21.56
N ILE A 120 -10.16 8.81 -22.14
CA ILE A 120 -8.81 9.31 -22.34
C ILE A 120 -8.34 8.95 -23.75
N ASN A 121 -7.84 9.93 -24.49
CA ASN A 121 -7.42 9.75 -25.88
C ASN A 121 -6.18 10.58 -26.22
N TRP A 122 -5.42 10.09 -27.19
CA TRP A 122 -4.26 10.77 -27.70
C TRP A 122 -4.66 11.83 -28.74
N ASN A 123 -4.09 13.03 -28.64
CA ASN A 123 -4.20 14.06 -29.66
C ASN A 123 -2.96 14.03 -30.55
N ASN A 124 -3.10 13.52 -31.78
CA ASN A 124 -1.98 13.41 -32.73
C ASN A 124 -1.36 14.77 -33.12
N THR A 125 -2.17 15.83 -33.21
CA THR A 125 -1.67 17.15 -33.64
C THR A 125 -0.83 17.81 -32.55
N LYS A 126 -1.26 17.68 -31.29
CA LYS A 126 -0.61 18.31 -30.15
C LYS A 126 0.40 17.42 -29.45
N HIS A 127 0.41 16.12 -29.75
CA HIS A 127 1.18 15.09 -29.06
C HIS A 127 0.94 15.10 -27.53
N THR A 128 -0.33 15.17 -27.14
CA THR A 128 -0.77 15.24 -25.74
C THR A 128 -1.91 14.29 -25.45
N TRP A 129 -1.95 13.74 -24.24
CA TRP A 129 -3.14 13.07 -23.73
C TRP A 129 -4.24 14.08 -23.39
N MET A 130 -5.49 13.71 -23.68
CA MET A 130 -6.68 14.45 -23.28
C MET A 130 -7.61 13.51 -22.56
N CYS A 131 -8.22 13.97 -21.47
CA CYS A 131 -9.25 13.22 -20.77
C CYS A 131 -10.58 13.98 -20.74
N THR A 132 -11.66 13.23 -20.71
CA THR A 132 -13.02 13.73 -20.48
C THR A 132 -13.39 13.45 -19.04
N MET A 133 -13.62 14.51 -18.26
CA MET A 133 -14.06 14.39 -16.87
C MET A 133 -15.56 14.57 -16.74
N LYS A 134 -16.17 13.77 -15.86
CA LYS A 134 -17.57 13.89 -15.46
C LYS A 134 -17.71 14.87 -14.29
N GLY A 135 -18.57 15.87 -14.45
CA GLY A 135 -18.92 16.86 -13.43
C GLY A 135 -20.09 16.43 -12.55
N ARG A 136 -20.49 17.29 -11.60
CA ARG A 136 -21.55 17.01 -10.62
C ARG A 136 -22.97 16.84 -11.22
N ASN A 137 -23.21 17.36 -12.43
CA ASN A 137 -24.52 17.32 -13.10
C ASN A 137 -24.47 16.52 -14.41
N ASP A 138 -23.68 15.44 -14.46
CA ASP A 138 -23.41 14.66 -15.68
C ASP A 138 -22.77 15.44 -16.86
N SER A 139 -22.50 16.74 -16.68
CA SER A 139 -21.75 17.55 -17.63
C SER A 139 -20.36 16.97 -17.84
N THR A 140 -19.90 16.87 -19.08
CA THR A 140 -18.54 16.45 -19.37
C THR A 140 -17.65 17.65 -19.71
N LYS A 141 -16.38 17.58 -19.32
CA LYS A 141 -15.38 18.57 -19.68
C LYS A 141 -14.14 17.89 -20.22
N GLU A 142 -13.71 18.30 -21.40
CA GLU A 142 -12.44 17.86 -21.98
C GLU A 142 -11.28 18.67 -21.41
N ILE A 143 -10.20 17.97 -21.05
CA ILE A 143 -9.03 18.54 -20.40
C ILE A 143 -7.78 17.96 -21.07
N THR A 144 -6.92 18.84 -21.57
CA THR A 144 -5.58 18.45 -22.02
C THR A 144 -4.68 18.21 -20.81
N LEU A 145 -4.07 17.03 -20.74
CA LEU A 145 -3.11 16.66 -19.71
C LEU A 145 -1.71 17.07 -20.15
N ARG A 146 -0.96 17.72 -19.25
CA ARG A 146 0.46 18.00 -19.48
C ARG A 146 1.19 16.68 -19.73
N THR A 147 1.83 16.59 -20.88
CA THR A 147 2.42 15.35 -21.41
C THR A 147 3.83 15.65 -21.91
N ARG A 148 4.77 14.72 -21.72
CA ARG A 148 6.03 14.68 -22.48
C ARG A 148 6.00 13.51 -23.46
N TYR A 149 6.56 13.71 -24.64
CA TYR A 149 6.47 12.77 -25.75
C TYR A 149 7.81 12.71 -26.51
N ASP A 150 8.26 11.49 -26.79
CA ASP A 150 9.41 11.25 -27.65
C ASP A 150 8.93 10.71 -29.00
N SER A 151 9.22 11.43 -30.07
CA SER A 151 8.77 11.06 -31.42
C SER A 151 9.49 9.84 -31.99
N THR A 152 10.67 9.51 -31.47
CA THR A 152 11.50 8.42 -32.00
C THR A 152 11.02 7.07 -31.47
N SER A 153 10.79 6.95 -30.16
CA SER A 153 10.24 5.73 -29.55
C SER A 153 8.72 5.68 -29.57
N GLY A 154 8.06 6.83 -29.74
CA GLY A 154 6.62 6.97 -29.60
C GLY A 154 6.14 6.91 -28.15
N HIS A 155 7.05 6.95 -27.17
CA HIS A 155 6.71 6.91 -25.76
C HIS A 155 6.17 8.24 -25.26
N SER A 156 5.23 8.17 -24.33
CA SER A 156 4.68 9.36 -23.66
C SER A 156 4.50 9.14 -22.17
N GLN A 157 4.61 10.21 -21.41
CA GLN A 157 4.31 10.24 -19.98
C GLN A 157 3.38 11.40 -19.64
N ILE A 158 2.47 11.15 -18.70
CA ILE A 158 1.53 12.14 -18.18
C ILE A 158 2.11 12.75 -16.90
N CYS A 159 2.01 14.08 -16.76
CA CYS A 159 2.45 14.77 -15.56
C CYS A 159 1.48 14.49 -14.41
N VAL A 160 1.99 13.91 -13.31
CA VAL A 160 1.17 13.49 -12.17
C VAL A 160 0.46 14.66 -11.50
N ASP A 161 1.10 15.83 -11.44
CA ASP A 161 0.53 17.02 -10.80
C ASP A 161 -0.75 17.47 -11.47
N ASN A 162 -0.83 17.33 -12.80
CA ASN A 162 -2.02 17.68 -13.53
C ASN A 162 -3.19 16.77 -13.12
N VAL A 163 -2.95 15.47 -12.95
CA VAL A 163 -3.95 14.48 -12.50
C VAL A 163 -4.36 14.77 -11.06
N LEU A 164 -3.40 14.95 -10.16
CA LEU A 164 -3.66 15.21 -8.75
C LEU A 164 -4.51 16.47 -8.56
N ASN A 165 -4.25 17.55 -9.30
CA ASN A 165 -5.06 18.76 -9.25
C ASN A 165 -6.52 18.55 -9.69
N LEU A 166 -6.77 17.63 -10.62
CA LEU A 166 -8.12 17.25 -11.03
C LEU A 166 -8.82 16.42 -9.95
N LEU A 167 -8.10 15.51 -9.30
CA LEU A 167 -8.62 14.72 -8.17
C LEU A 167 -8.98 15.62 -6.98
N LYS A 168 -8.13 16.59 -6.62
CA LYS A 168 -8.40 17.54 -5.50
C LYS A 168 -9.74 18.27 -5.67
N ARG A 169 -10.06 18.67 -6.90
CA ARG A 169 -11.32 19.37 -7.23
C ARG A 169 -12.55 18.45 -7.19
N SER A 170 -12.32 17.14 -7.24
CA SER A 170 -13.36 16.12 -7.39
C SER A 170 -13.47 15.21 -6.17
N LEU A 171 -12.69 15.45 -5.12
CA LEU A 171 -12.66 14.67 -3.88
C LEU A 171 -14.05 14.72 -3.21
N PRO A 172 -14.72 13.57 -3.03
CA PRO A 172 -15.97 13.50 -2.27
C PRO A 172 -15.78 13.89 -0.81
N SER A 173 -16.77 14.51 -0.19
CA SER A 173 -16.69 14.95 1.22
C SER A 173 -16.66 13.81 2.24
N ASP A 174 -17.12 12.62 1.85
CA ASP A 174 -17.09 11.39 2.65
C ASP A 174 -15.86 10.51 2.34
N ALA A 175 -14.93 11.00 1.52
CA ALA A 175 -13.72 10.30 1.16
C ALA A 175 -12.65 10.47 2.24
N ARG A 176 -12.03 9.36 2.66
CA ARG A 176 -10.72 9.39 3.31
C ARG A 176 -9.63 9.75 2.32
N CYS A 177 -9.73 9.17 1.12
CA CYS A 177 -8.89 9.56 0.00
C CYS A 177 -9.53 9.21 -1.35
N LEU A 178 -9.02 9.85 -2.42
CA LEU A 178 -9.34 9.55 -3.82
C LEU A 178 -8.06 9.25 -4.59
N VAL A 179 -8.00 8.06 -5.18
CA VAL A 179 -6.84 7.56 -5.91
C VAL A 179 -7.17 7.34 -7.37
N ALA A 180 -6.37 7.93 -8.27
CA ALA A 180 -6.37 7.55 -9.69
C ALA A 180 -5.40 6.40 -9.93
N ILE A 181 -5.86 5.39 -10.67
CA ILE A 181 -5.06 4.29 -11.18
C ILE A 181 -4.94 4.47 -12.70
N THR A 182 -3.74 4.30 -13.24
CA THR A 182 -3.49 4.37 -14.67
C THR A 182 -2.49 3.32 -15.19
N LEU A 183 -2.55 2.98 -16.47
CA LEU A 183 -1.56 2.22 -17.24
C LEU A 183 -0.75 3.14 -18.16
N HIS A 184 -0.98 4.45 -18.10
CA HIS A 184 -0.10 5.46 -18.68
C HIS A 184 1.09 5.72 -17.76
N ASP A 185 2.28 5.86 -18.34
CA ASP A 185 3.50 6.17 -17.60
C ASP A 185 3.45 7.60 -17.03
N LEU A 186 4.05 7.84 -15.86
CA LEU A 186 3.93 9.11 -15.13
C LEU A 186 5.30 9.75 -14.88
N TYR A 187 5.30 11.09 -14.79
CA TYR A 187 6.45 11.90 -14.36
C TYR A 187 6.01 13.06 -13.47
N SER A 188 6.92 13.60 -12.65
CA SER A 188 6.67 14.81 -11.84
C SER A 188 7.53 15.98 -12.33
N ALA A 189 8.84 15.79 -12.38
CA ALA A 189 9.82 16.75 -12.87
C ALA A 189 10.46 16.30 -14.20
N GLU A 190 11.01 17.25 -14.96
CA GLU A 190 11.64 16.97 -16.26
C GLU A 190 12.87 16.06 -16.13
N SER A 191 13.54 16.07 -14.98
CA SER A 191 14.69 15.22 -14.66
C SER A 191 14.32 13.78 -14.32
N ASP A 192 13.04 13.50 -14.04
CA ASP A 192 12.62 12.16 -13.61
C ASP A 192 12.69 11.20 -14.79
N LEU A 193 13.12 9.96 -14.55
CA LEU A 193 12.88 8.88 -15.51
C LEU A 193 11.39 8.52 -15.52
N PHE A 194 10.82 8.36 -14.34
CA PHE A 194 9.40 8.15 -14.09
C PHE A 194 9.13 8.26 -12.59
N ILE A 195 7.85 8.23 -12.24
CA ILE A 195 7.39 7.94 -10.88
C ILE A 195 6.34 6.84 -10.92
N ALA A 196 6.35 5.92 -9.95
CA ALA A 196 5.29 4.93 -9.79
C ALA A 196 3.96 5.60 -9.40
N GLY A 197 4.05 6.72 -8.70
CA GLY A 197 2.96 7.65 -8.48
C GLY A 197 3.33 8.67 -7.43
N LEU A 198 2.35 9.48 -7.03
CA LEU A 198 2.56 10.53 -6.05
C LEU A 198 1.30 10.75 -5.22
N CYS A 199 1.47 10.92 -3.91
CA CYS A 199 0.43 11.29 -2.97
C CYS A 199 0.56 12.76 -2.57
N HIS A 200 -0.55 13.51 -2.61
CA HIS A 200 -0.68 14.75 -1.87
C HIS A 200 -1.42 14.48 -0.56
N GLY A 201 -0.71 14.04 0.48
CA GLY A 201 -1.28 13.66 1.77
C GLY A 201 -2.18 14.74 2.40
N ASN A 202 -1.75 16.02 2.36
CA ASN A 202 -2.56 17.15 2.83
C ASN A 202 -3.85 17.40 2.03
N SER A 203 -4.03 16.74 0.89
CA SER A 203 -5.21 16.85 0.05
C SER A 203 -5.90 15.52 -0.17
N SER A 204 -5.51 14.45 0.53
CA SER A 204 -6.13 13.12 0.46
C SER A 204 -6.30 12.57 -0.96
N VAL A 205 -5.37 12.86 -1.86
CA VAL A 205 -5.39 12.35 -3.24
C VAL A 205 -4.07 11.72 -3.66
N GLY A 206 -4.15 10.68 -4.47
CA GLY A 206 -2.99 10.00 -5.06
C GLY A 206 -3.24 9.61 -6.51
N ALA A 207 -2.17 9.44 -7.28
CA ALA A 207 -2.25 8.94 -8.65
C ALA A 207 -1.08 7.98 -8.90
N PHE A 208 -1.39 6.75 -9.34
CA PHE A 208 -0.43 5.66 -9.49
C PHE A 208 -0.49 5.02 -10.88
N SER A 209 0.68 4.71 -11.42
CA SER A 209 0.85 4.03 -12.68
C SER A 209 1.34 2.61 -12.48
N PHE A 210 0.62 1.66 -13.06
CA PHE A 210 1.09 0.28 -13.18
C PHE A 210 1.81 0.00 -14.49
N PHE A 211 2.09 1.02 -15.32
CA PHE A 211 2.77 0.84 -16.59
C PHE A 211 4.06 0.04 -16.40
N ARG A 212 4.98 0.50 -15.54
CA ARG A 212 6.29 -0.12 -15.32
C ARG A 212 6.28 -1.38 -14.45
N TYR A 213 5.11 -1.78 -13.96
CA TYR A 213 4.94 -2.98 -13.14
C TYR A 213 4.72 -4.24 -13.99
N ASP A 214 4.50 -4.10 -15.31
CA ASP A 214 4.44 -5.21 -16.24
C ASP A 214 5.81 -5.93 -16.32
N PRO A 215 5.88 -7.23 -15.95
CA PRO A 215 7.14 -7.97 -15.92
C PRO A 215 7.78 -8.19 -17.31
N ARG A 216 7.07 -7.86 -18.39
CA ARG A 216 7.61 -7.92 -19.75
C ARG A 216 8.39 -6.68 -20.14
N LEU A 217 8.20 -5.56 -19.43
CA LEU A 217 8.87 -4.32 -19.75
C LEU A 217 10.35 -4.40 -19.36
N LYS A 218 11.17 -3.90 -20.27
CA LYS A 218 12.54 -3.47 -20.03
C LYS A 218 12.59 -2.00 -20.39
N PHE A 219 13.21 -1.18 -19.56
CA PHE A 219 13.36 0.25 -19.80
C PHE A 219 14.81 0.66 -19.54
N SER A 220 15.20 1.79 -20.10
CA SER A 220 16.51 2.39 -19.84
C SER A 220 16.56 3.00 -18.44
N GLU A 221 17.74 2.91 -17.82
CA GLU A 221 18.10 3.59 -16.57
C GLU A 221 18.49 5.06 -16.80
N GLU A 222 18.58 5.50 -18.05
CA GLU A 222 19.04 6.86 -18.41
C GLU A 222 17.98 7.63 -19.22
N PHE A 223 17.20 6.92 -20.04
CA PHE A 223 16.27 7.53 -20.98
C PHE A 223 14.84 7.12 -20.66
N TRP A 224 14.03 8.08 -20.19
CA TRP A 224 12.64 7.85 -19.80
C TRP A 224 11.78 7.24 -20.92
N TYR A 225 12.14 7.50 -22.18
CA TYR A 225 11.42 7.11 -23.39
C TYR A 225 11.85 5.76 -23.99
N ASP A 226 12.98 5.19 -23.58
CA ASP A 226 13.45 3.91 -24.11
C ASP A 226 12.86 2.75 -23.31
N TRP A 227 11.95 2.02 -23.95
CA TRP A 227 11.33 0.84 -23.39
C TRP A 227 11.08 -0.23 -24.46
N LYS A 228 11.07 -1.48 -24.01
CA LYS A 228 10.82 -2.66 -24.84
C LYS A 228 9.95 -3.64 -24.09
N ILE A 229 8.91 -4.14 -24.74
CA ILE A 229 8.06 -5.20 -24.19
C ILE A 229 8.47 -6.55 -24.77
N LYS A 230 8.79 -7.51 -23.90
CA LYS A 230 9.02 -8.90 -24.32
C LYS A 230 7.70 -9.50 -24.81
N LYS A 231 7.72 -10.13 -25.98
CA LYS A 231 6.53 -10.79 -26.57
C LYS A 231 6.11 -12.06 -25.82
N THR A 232 7.00 -12.66 -25.04
CA THR A 232 6.73 -13.90 -24.30
C THR A 232 5.70 -13.68 -23.19
N LYS A 233 4.55 -14.33 -23.29
CA LYS A 233 3.54 -14.35 -22.23
C LYS A 233 3.82 -15.53 -21.29
N SER A 234 4.11 -15.23 -20.02
CA SER A 234 4.15 -16.25 -18.97
C SER A 234 2.74 -16.49 -18.42
N LYS A 235 2.43 -17.74 -18.06
CA LYS A 235 1.16 -18.08 -17.38
C LYS A 235 1.03 -17.39 -16.02
N LEU A 236 2.15 -17.00 -15.40
CA LEU A 236 2.22 -16.30 -14.10
C LEU A 236 2.13 -14.78 -14.23
N MET A 237 2.06 -14.24 -15.45
CA MET A 237 2.18 -12.81 -15.68
C MET A 237 1.07 -11.99 -15.02
N SER A 238 -0.18 -12.45 -15.12
CA SER A 238 -1.34 -11.81 -14.46
C SER A 238 -1.22 -11.86 -12.94
N THR A 239 -0.74 -12.98 -12.40
CA THR A 239 -0.46 -13.13 -10.96
C THR A 239 0.61 -12.13 -10.50
N ILE A 240 1.71 -12.01 -11.25
CA ILE A 240 2.82 -11.10 -10.91
C ILE A 240 2.36 -9.64 -10.96
N ILE A 241 1.71 -9.21 -12.05
CA ILE A 241 1.27 -7.81 -12.18
C ILE A 241 0.22 -7.46 -11.14
N LEU A 242 -0.72 -8.38 -10.83
CA LEU A 242 -1.72 -8.16 -9.78
C LEU A 242 -1.04 -8.01 -8.42
N MET A 243 -0.13 -8.91 -8.04
CA MET A 243 0.57 -8.84 -6.75
C MET A 243 1.36 -7.53 -6.59
N ARG A 244 2.09 -7.17 -7.65
CA ARG A 244 2.83 -5.90 -7.77
C ARG A 244 1.93 -4.67 -7.60
N SER A 245 0.77 -4.69 -8.25
CA SER A 245 -0.20 -3.60 -8.20
C SER A 245 -0.88 -3.51 -6.83
N CYS A 246 -1.21 -4.66 -6.24
CA CYS A 246 -1.70 -4.75 -4.86
C CYS A 246 -0.72 -4.11 -3.88
N ARG A 247 0.58 -4.41 -4.02
CA ARG A 247 1.65 -3.85 -3.19
C ARG A 247 1.73 -2.34 -3.32
N LEU A 248 1.93 -1.82 -4.54
CA LEU A 248 2.05 -0.38 -4.76
C LEU A 248 0.79 0.34 -4.26
N LEU A 249 -0.39 -0.14 -4.62
CA LEU A 249 -1.64 0.53 -4.26
C LEU A 249 -1.84 0.61 -2.74
N THR A 250 -1.55 -0.46 -2.00
CA THR A 250 -1.71 -0.45 -0.54
C THR A 250 -0.59 0.29 0.18
N HIS A 251 0.63 0.31 -0.36
CA HIS A 251 1.71 1.18 0.13
C HIS A 251 1.26 2.64 0.07
N GLU A 252 0.79 3.07 -1.09
CA GLU A 252 0.47 4.47 -1.34
C GLU A 252 -0.81 4.93 -0.63
N ILE A 253 -1.84 4.09 -0.58
CA ILE A 253 -3.01 4.36 0.28
C ILE A 253 -2.59 4.40 1.75
N GLY A 254 -1.58 3.63 2.17
CA GLY A 254 -0.99 3.72 3.50
C GLY A 254 -0.53 5.14 3.84
N HIS A 255 0.21 5.79 2.93
CA HIS A 255 0.61 7.20 3.07
C HIS A 255 -0.60 8.13 3.15
N LEU A 256 -1.63 7.93 2.31
CA LEU A 256 -2.86 8.72 2.35
C LEU A 256 -3.66 8.54 3.66
N LEU A 257 -3.46 7.42 4.35
CA LEU A 257 -4.02 7.14 5.67
C LEU A 257 -3.10 7.60 6.83
N GLY A 258 -1.99 8.27 6.51
CA GLY A 258 -1.06 8.87 7.47
C GLY A 258 0.03 7.93 7.99
N ILE A 259 0.26 6.78 7.34
CA ILE A 259 1.34 5.85 7.69
C ILE A 259 2.59 6.24 6.90
N ASP A 260 3.64 6.70 7.58
CA ASP A 260 4.91 7.04 6.92
C ASP A 260 5.74 5.79 6.58
N HIS A 261 6.86 5.99 5.88
CA HIS A 261 7.82 4.92 5.64
C HIS A 261 8.27 4.22 6.94
N CYS A 262 8.37 2.89 6.88
CA CYS A 262 8.78 2.05 7.97
C CYS A 262 10.26 1.72 7.90
N ILE A 263 10.94 1.80 9.04
CA ILE A 263 12.38 1.49 9.17
C ILE A 263 12.66 0.39 10.21
N TYR A 264 11.62 -0.25 10.75
CA TYR A 264 11.73 -1.16 11.89
C TYR A 264 11.82 -2.64 11.48
N TYR A 265 11.17 -2.99 10.38
CA TYR A 265 11.06 -4.36 9.85
C TYR A 265 11.12 -4.32 8.32
N GLU A 266 11.29 -5.49 7.71
CA GLU A 266 10.87 -5.71 6.33
C GLU A 266 9.34 -5.57 6.28
N CYS A 267 8.86 -4.50 5.65
CA CYS A 267 7.48 -4.03 5.71
C CYS A 267 7.03 -3.52 4.34
N LEU A 268 5.74 -3.69 4.03
CA LEU A 268 5.12 -3.05 2.87
C LEU A 268 5.40 -1.53 2.81
N MET A 269 5.53 -0.87 3.96
CA MET A 269 5.77 0.57 4.03
C MET A 269 7.26 0.94 3.99
N ASN A 270 8.18 0.03 3.65
CA ASN A 270 9.58 0.45 3.45
C ASN A 270 9.67 1.40 2.24
N GLY A 271 10.54 2.41 2.30
CA GLY A 271 10.80 3.25 1.13
C GLY A 271 11.53 2.46 0.03
N SER A 272 11.31 2.85 -1.23
CA SER A 272 11.97 2.27 -2.40
C SER A 272 12.56 3.35 -3.31
N GLY A 273 13.81 3.17 -3.73
CA GLY A 273 14.53 4.04 -4.66
C GLY A 273 14.40 3.59 -6.12
N HIS A 274 14.08 2.31 -6.35
CA HIS A 274 13.86 1.74 -7.68
C HIS A 274 12.89 0.54 -7.64
N LEU A 275 12.52 0.06 -8.82
CA LEU A 275 11.46 -0.95 -8.97
C LEU A 275 11.84 -2.31 -8.40
N GLU A 276 13.08 -2.75 -8.52
CA GLU A 276 13.51 -4.03 -7.95
C GLU A 276 13.45 -4.02 -6.42
N GLU A 277 13.80 -2.90 -5.78
CA GLU A 277 13.64 -2.71 -4.34
C GLU A 277 12.15 -2.76 -3.95
N ASP A 278 11.29 -2.03 -4.66
CA ASP A 278 9.83 -2.06 -4.48
C ASP A 278 9.25 -3.49 -4.68
N PHE A 279 9.70 -4.21 -5.69
CA PHE A 279 9.24 -5.56 -5.98
C PHE A 279 9.65 -6.58 -4.92
N ALA A 280 10.77 -6.35 -4.23
CA ALA A 280 11.29 -7.20 -3.17
C ALA A 280 10.55 -7.01 -1.84
N GLN A 281 9.85 -5.88 -1.65
CA GLN A 281 9.12 -5.62 -0.41
C GLN A 281 8.01 -6.65 -0.15
N PRO A 282 7.67 -6.94 1.11
CA PRO A 282 6.61 -7.88 1.42
C PRO A 282 5.24 -7.28 1.08
N LEU A 283 4.26 -8.15 0.84
CA LEU A 283 2.89 -7.71 0.55
C LEU A 283 2.13 -7.19 1.78
N PHE A 284 2.67 -7.36 2.99
CA PHE A 284 1.96 -7.10 4.25
C PHE A 284 2.72 -6.16 5.18
N LEU A 285 1.96 -5.47 6.04
CA LEU A 285 2.49 -4.60 7.09
C LEU A 285 3.21 -5.40 8.17
N CYS A 286 4.26 -4.80 8.73
CA CYS A 286 4.91 -5.25 9.95
C CYS A 286 4.02 -5.03 11.19
N PRO A 287 4.38 -5.51 12.39
CA PRO A 287 3.55 -5.36 13.59
C PRO A 287 3.25 -3.91 13.95
N ILE A 288 4.21 -3.00 13.71
CA ILE A 288 4.05 -1.57 14.02
C ILE A 288 2.98 -0.95 13.13
N ASP A 289 3.11 -1.09 11.81
CA ASP A 289 2.17 -0.47 10.88
C ASP A 289 0.83 -1.22 10.84
N LEU A 290 0.82 -2.53 11.11
CA LEU A 290 -0.41 -3.28 11.33
C LEU A 290 -1.18 -2.73 12.53
N ARG A 291 -0.50 -2.40 13.64
CA ARG A 291 -1.13 -1.77 14.82
C ARG A 291 -1.68 -0.39 14.49
N LYS A 292 -0.92 0.44 13.76
CA LYS A 292 -1.38 1.77 13.28
C LYS A 292 -2.67 1.62 12.46
N LEU A 293 -2.65 0.74 11.48
CA LEU A 293 -3.80 0.53 10.60
C LEU A 293 -5.00 -0.07 11.37
N SER A 294 -4.77 -1.07 12.22
CA SER A 294 -5.82 -1.68 13.06
C SER A 294 -6.46 -0.63 13.98
N GLN A 295 -5.68 0.29 14.54
CA GLN A 295 -6.21 1.39 15.35
C GLN A 295 -7.08 2.36 14.55
N LEU A 296 -6.70 2.65 13.30
CA LEU A 296 -7.44 3.57 12.43
C LEU A 296 -8.72 2.95 11.86
N ALA A 297 -8.70 1.64 11.59
CA ALA A 297 -9.78 0.93 10.91
C ALA A 297 -10.69 0.13 11.86
N GLY A 298 -10.20 -0.22 13.06
CA GLY A 298 -10.95 -0.94 14.08
C GLY A 298 -11.21 -2.43 13.76
N PHE A 299 -10.40 -3.08 12.93
CA PHE A 299 -10.59 -4.49 12.56
C PHE A 299 -9.93 -5.49 13.51
N ASP A 300 -10.47 -6.71 13.54
CA ASP A 300 -9.80 -7.89 14.10
C ASP A 300 -8.72 -8.41 13.13
N ILE A 301 -7.52 -8.65 13.67
CA ILE A 301 -6.35 -9.02 12.87
C ILE A 301 -6.47 -10.43 12.31
N ILE A 302 -7.06 -11.36 13.06
CA ILE A 302 -7.25 -12.75 12.62
C ILE A 302 -8.22 -12.76 11.45
N GLU A 303 -9.38 -12.12 11.59
CA GLU A 303 -10.39 -12.05 10.51
C GLU A 303 -9.81 -11.40 9.25
N ARG A 304 -9.06 -10.31 9.39
CA ARG A 304 -8.37 -9.67 8.26
C ARG A 304 -7.36 -10.62 7.59
N TYR A 305 -6.55 -11.32 8.38
CA TYR A 305 -5.54 -12.25 7.84
C TYR A 305 -6.18 -13.46 7.16
N GLU A 306 -7.32 -13.96 7.65
CA GLU A 306 -8.11 -15.01 6.99
C GLU A 306 -8.61 -14.53 5.62
N GLN A 307 -9.22 -13.33 5.55
CA GLN A 307 -9.68 -12.77 4.28
C GLN A 307 -8.54 -12.55 3.27
N LEU A 308 -7.36 -12.13 3.74
CA LEU A 308 -6.17 -11.99 2.92
C LEU A 308 -5.62 -13.35 2.48
N LEU A 309 -5.71 -14.38 3.33
CA LEU A 309 -5.29 -15.75 3.00
C LEU A 309 -6.17 -16.33 1.89
N ASP A 310 -7.48 -16.11 1.96
CA ASP A 310 -8.43 -16.50 0.91
C ASP A 310 -8.06 -15.84 -0.42
N PHE A 311 -7.86 -14.52 -0.41
CA PHE A 311 -7.44 -13.79 -1.61
C PHE A 311 -6.12 -14.32 -2.18
N CYS A 312 -5.10 -14.53 -1.34
CA CYS A 312 -3.81 -15.04 -1.78
C CYS A 312 -3.93 -16.46 -2.35
N THR A 313 -4.78 -17.31 -1.76
CA THR A 313 -5.07 -18.67 -2.23
C THR A 313 -5.72 -18.67 -3.61
N GLU A 314 -6.76 -17.85 -3.79
CA GLU A 314 -7.47 -17.71 -5.06
C GLU A 314 -6.55 -17.19 -6.19
N ASN A 315 -5.60 -16.30 -5.88
CA ASN A 315 -4.67 -15.73 -6.87
C ASN A 315 -3.32 -16.46 -6.96
N ARG A 316 -3.08 -17.49 -6.14
CA ARG A 316 -1.85 -18.29 -6.09
C ARG A 316 -0.59 -17.50 -5.70
N PHE A 317 -0.71 -16.64 -4.71
CA PHE A 317 0.43 -15.94 -4.09
C PHE A 317 1.10 -16.86 -3.05
N ILE A 318 1.88 -17.82 -3.53
CA ILE A 318 2.31 -18.98 -2.74
C ILE A 318 3.12 -18.61 -1.51
N ASP A 319 4.04 -17.66 -1.65
CA ASP A 319 4.91 -17.23 -0.54
C ASP A 319 4.10 -16.50 0.53
N GLU A 320 3.17 -15.64 0.10
CA GLU A 320 2.25 -14.90 0.95
C GLU A 320 1.28 -15.83 1.70
N ILE A 321 0.78 -16.88 1.05
CA ILE A 321 -0.05 -17.92 1.69
C ILE A 321 0.69 -18.54 2.87
N ASN A 322 1.95 -18.92 2.69
CA ASN A 322 2.75 -19.57 3.73
C ASN A 322 3.00 -18.62 4.91
N ILE A 323 3.29 -17.36 4.63
CA ILE A 323 3.47 -16.31 5.64
C ILE A 323 2.19 -16.12 6.46
N LEU A 324 1.03 -16.00 5.79
CA LEU A 324 -0.25 -15.79 6.46
C LEU A 324 -0.67 -16.99 7.30
N LYS A 325 -0.51 -18.23 6.79
CA LYS A 325 -0.81 -19.45 7.56
C LYS A 325 -0.01 -19.51 8.87
N LYS A 326 1.31 -19.32 8.78
CA LYS A 326 2.20 -19.31 9.95
C LYS A 326 1.74 -18.28 10.99
N ARG A 327 1.42 -17.06 10.54
CA ARG A 327 0.98 -15.96 11.42
C ARG A 327 -0.39 -16.21 12.05
N LEU A 328 -1.33 -16.76 11.28
CA LEU A 328 -2.65 -17.12 11.75
C LEU A 328 -2.60 -18.23 12.80
N ASP A 329 -1.77 -19.24 12.61
CA ASP A 329 -1.60 -20.34 13.58
C ASP A 329 -1.14 -19.79 14.94
N ILE A 330 -0.14 -18.91 14.95
CA ILE A 330 0.35 -18.23 16.17
C ILE A 330 -0.81 -17.47 16.85
N LEU A 331 -1.49 -16.59 16.13
CA LEU A 331 -2.55 -15.75 16.68
C LEU A 331 -3.75 -16.57 17.22
N LYS A 332 -4.13 -17.63 16.52
CA LYS A 332 -5.25 -18.50 16.93
C LYS A 332 -4.91 -19.31 18.18
N ASN A 333 -3.71 -19.86 18.26
CA ASN A 333 -3.24 -20.59 19.44
C ASN A 333 -3.20 -19.70 20.70
N GLU A 334 -2.77 -18.45 20.53
CA GLU A 334 -2.78 -17.45 21.60
C GLU A 334 -4.19 -17.12 22.09
N LYS A 335 -5.13 -16.88 21.16
CA LYS A 335 -6.53 -16.58 21.49
C LYS A 335 -7.18 -17.73 22.28
N GLN A 336 -6.92 -18.98 21.90
CA GLN A 336 -7.39 -20.17 22.61
C GLN A 336 -6.78 -20.30 24.02
N THR A 337 -5.48 -20.02 24.16
CA THR A 337 -4.77 -20.07 25.45
C THR A 337 -5.30 -19.02 26.43
N VAL A 338 -5.62 -17.82 25.95
CA VAL A 338 -6.22 -16.76 26.78
C VAL A 338 -7.64 -17.14 27.22
N GLN A 339 -8.45 -17.70 26.32
CA GLN A 339 -9.81 -18.15 26.64
C GLN A 339 -9.81 -19.29 27.68
N THR A 340 -8.91 -20.27 27.55
CA THR A 340 -8.79 -21.37 28.52
C THR A 340 -8.33 -20.91 29.90
N LYS A 341 -7.44 -19.90 29.99
CA LYS A 341 -7.06 -19.29 31.28
C LYS A 341 -8.24 -18.57 31.94
N LYS A 342 -8.97 -17.72 31.19
CA LYS A 342 -10.16 -17.03 31.69
C LYS A 342 -11.23 -17.99 32.22
N ASN A 343 -11.47 -19.11 31.52
CA ASN A 343 -12.43 -20.11 31.98
C ASN A 343 -11.98 -20.80 33.28
N LYS A 344 -10.68 -21.12 33.42
CA LYS A 344 -10.13 -21.69 34.66
C LYS A 344 -10.19 -20.73 35.84
N ASP A 345 -9.92 -19.45 35.63
CA ASP A 345 -9.99 -18.42 36.68
C ASP A 345 -11.44 -18.18 37.12
N PHE A 346 -12.39 -18.19 36.18
CA PHE A 346 -13.83 -18.10 36.48
C PHE A 346 -14.33 -19.33 37.26
N ASP A 347 -13.91 -20.54 36.86
CA ASP A 347 -14.25 -21.77 37.59
C ASP A 347 -13.63 -21.76 39.01
N HIS A 348 -12.42 -21.23 39.17
CA HIS A 348 -11.77 -21.11 40.46
C HIS A 348 -12.47 -20.11 41.39
N GLU A 349 -12.90 -18.94 40.89
CA GLU A 349 -13.69 -17.96 41.67
C GLU A 349 -15.07 -18.51 42.06
N THR A 350 -15.73 -19.22 41.14
CA THR A 350 -17.05 -19.83 41.38
C THR A 350 -16.97 -20.96 42.41
N THR A 351 -15.88 -21.73 42.38
CA THR A 351 -15.60 -22.80 43.36
C THR A 351 -15.24 -22.22 44.74
N GLN A 352 -14.56 -21.07 44.81
CA GLN A 352 -14.28 -20.39 46.08
C GLN A 352 -15.53 -19.72 46.69
N LYS A 353 -16.40 -19.11 45.88
CA LYS A 353 -17.68 -18.54 46.34
C LYS A 353 -18.62 -19.62 46.88
N SER A 354 -18.75 -20.74 46.18
CA SER A 354 -19.60 -21.87 46.63
C SER A 354 -19.08 -22.53 47.92
N LYS A 355 -17.75 -22.59 48.15
CA LYS A 355 -17.16 -23.03 49.42
C LYS A 355 -17.36 -22.04 50.57
N ARG A 356 -17.47 -20.73 50.31
CA ARG A 356 -17.79 -19.70 51.33
C ARG A 356 -19.26 -19.71 51.74
N LEU A 357 -20.18 -20.03 50.81
CA LEU A 357 -21.62 -20.12 51.08
C LEU A 357 -22.02 -21.39 51.85
N LYS A 358 -21.22 -22.47 51.80
CA LYS A 358 -21.43 -23.70 52.59
C LYS A 358 -20.81 -23.68 54.00
N LYS A 359 -20.17 -22.56 54.38
CA LYS A 359 -19.51 -22.37 55.70
C LYS A 359 -20.22 -21.30 56.58
N LYS A 360 -21.36 -20.78 56.13
CA LYS A 360 -22.35 -20.10 56.96
C LYS A 360 -23.58 -20.99 57.02
#